data_AF-A0A550BWE3-F1
#
_entry.id   AF-A0A550BWE3-F1
#
_cell.length_a   1.000
_cell.length_b   1.000
_cell.length_c   1.000
_cell.angle_alpha   90.00
_cell.angle_beta   90.00
_cell.angle_gamma   90.00
#
_symmetry.space_group_name_H-M   'P 1'
#
loop_
_entity.id
_entity.type
_entity.pdbx_description
1 polymer ?
#
loop_
_entity_poly.entity_id
_entity_poly.type
_entity_poly.pdbx_seq_one_letter_code
_entity_poly.pdbx_strand_id
1 'polypeptide(L)'
;MPWSSTHSGWRSRATPHFNPPDLTSATLKFAVKVNAPAFTYPLLAVFSAPGISAAPEEEEAFAVDAQGAVLKLAPEDYKALTALARGVDAMQDTGVGEAWRVKSPITCRPIHVLLVPQPEQPTAAVVAAEGGRKEPGALRETSVYAFSKENAQLSKPVGELTELPDAMREFFGLVEEAEGEGDADELTLTKMKALLNIGER
;
A
#
# COMPACT_ATOMS: atom_id res chain seq x y z
N MET A 1 2.94 11.43 -21.85
CA MET A 1 3.08 10.02 -22.28
C MET A 1 1.96 9.21 -21.66
N PRO A 2 1.34 8.24 -22.37
CA PRO A 2 0.44 7.27 -21.75
C PRO A 2 1.20 6.54 -20.64
N TRP A 3 0.52 6.19 -19.55
CA TRP A 3 1.11 5.39 -18.50
C TRP A 3 1.45 4.00 -19.02
N SER A 4 2.65 3.52 -18.70
CA SER A 4 3.07 2.15 -18.98
C SER A 4 4.10 1.75 -17.93
N SER A 5 4.04 0.50 -17.48
CA SER A 5 5.08 -0.09 -16.63
C SER A 5 5.46 -1.46 -17.18
N THR A 6 6.75 -1.77 -17.17
CA THR A 6 7.27 -3.11 -17.46
C THR A 6 6.84 -4.14 -16.42
N HIS A 7 6.36 -3.69 -15.26
CA HIS A 7 5.87 -4.52 -14.16
C HIS A 7 4.35 -4.72 -14.19
N SER A 8 3.66 -4.16 -15.20
CA SER A 8 2.22 -4.35 -15.36
C SER A 8 1.85 -5.82 -15.55
N GLY A 9 0.64 -6.18 -15.12
CA GLY A 9 0.14 -7.56 -15.15
C GLY A 9 0.70 -8.43 -14.02
N TRP A 10 1.24 -7.84 -12.95
CA TRP A 10 1.75 -8.58 -11.80
C TRP A 10 0.66 -9.43 -11.17
N ARG A 11 -0.59 -8.92 -11.12
CA ARG A 11 -1.71 -9.67 -10.53
C ARG A 11 -2.03 -10.92 -11.33
N SER A 12 -2.00 -10.85 -12.66
CA SER A 12 -2.24 -11.99 -13.54
C SER A 12 -1.13 -13.04 -13.49
N ARG A 13 0.10 -12.64 -13.14
CA ARG A 13 1.23 -13.56 -12.90
C ARG A 13 1.19 -14.19 -11.50
N ALA A 14 0.52 -13.56 -10.55
CA ALA A 14 0.40 -14.06 -9.19
C ALA A 14 -0.51 -15.29 -9.15
N THR A 15 -0.24 -16.20 -8.21
CA THR A 15 -1.01 -17.43 -8.05
C THR A 15 -1.84 -17.38 -6.78
N PRO A 16 -3.15 -17.74 -6.81
CA PRO A 16 -3.96 -17.82 -5.60
C PRO A 16 -3.33 -18.71 -4.53
N HIS A 17 -3.39 -18.26 -3.28
CA HIS A 17 -2.82 -18.95 -2.13
C HIS A 17 -3.83 -19.07 -1.00
N PHE A 18 -4.35 -20.29 -0.80
CA PHE A 18 -5.49 -20.54 0.09
C PHE A 18 -5.11 -20.75 1.56
N ASN A 19 -3.83 -20.84 1.90
CA ASN A 19 -3.36 -21.03 3.28
C ASN A 19 -2.24 -20.04 3.65
N PRO A 20 -2.54 -18.73 3.63
CA PRO A 20 -1.52 -17.72 3.85
C PRO A 20 -0.99 -17.73 5.29
N PRO A 21 0.30 -17.40 5.48
CA PRO A 21 0.86 -17.21 6.82
C PRO A 21 0.15 -16.06 7.54
N ASP A 22 0.31 -16.01 8.87
CA ASP A 22 -0.32 -14.99 9.70
C ASP A 22 0.02 -13.56 9.20
N LEU A 23 -1.01 -12.85 8.75
CA LEU A 23 -0.93 -11.46 8.28
C LEU A 23 -0.72 -10.56 9.51
N THR A 24 0.53 -10.23 9.79
CA THR A 24 0.91 -9.41 10.95
C THR A 24 1.71 -8.19 10.51
N SER A 25 1.83 -7.20 11.40
CA SER A 25 2.68 -6.03 11.16
C SER A 25 4.16 -6.40 10.97
N ALA A 26 4.61 -7.53 11.52
CA ALA A 26 5.99 -7.99 11.40
C ALA A 26 6.33 -8.50 9.98
N THR A 27 5.35 -9.05 9.27
CA THR A 27 5.52 -9.57 7.90
C THR A 27 5.13 -8.55 6.83
N LEU A 28 4.41 -7.50 7.20
CA LEU A 28 4.00 -6.40 6.30
C LEU A 28 5.23 -5.66 5.75
N LYS A 29 5.27 -5.46 4.43
CA LYS A 29 6.30 -4.67 3.75
C LYS A 29 5.78 -3.30 3.36
N PHE A 30 4.56 -3.25 2.83
CA PHE A 30 3.80 -2.02 2.63
C PHE A 30 2.32 -2.37 2.41
N ALA A 31 1.46 -1.38 2.53
CA ALA A 31 0.07 -1.47 2.10
C ALA A 31 -0.37 -0.19 1.40
N VAL A 32 -1.46 -0.28 0.66
CA VAL A 32 -2.16 0.84 0.05
C VAL A 32 -3.60 0.78 0.49
N LYS A 33 -4.11 1.88 1.04
CA LYS A 33 -5.54 2.11 1.26
C LYS A 33 -6.02 3.24 0.36
N VAL A 34 -7.30 3.22 0.05
CA VAL A 34 -7.97 4.28 -0.69
C VAL A 34 -8.97 4.96 0.25
N ASN A 35 -8.74 6.24 0.50
CA ASN A 35 -9.69 7.10 1.20
C ASN A 35 -10.64 7.71 0.17
N ALA A 36 -11.77 7.05 -0.08
CA ALA A 36 -12.82 7.58 -0.94
C ALA A 36 -13.75 8.53 -0.15
N PRO A 37 -14.53 9.41 -0.83
CA PRO A 37 -15.40 10.36 -0.13
C PRO A 37 -16.39 9.72 0.85
N ALA A 38 -16.85 8.49 0.57
CA ALA A 38 -17.87 7.81 1.36
C ALA A 38 -17.32 6.71 2.28
N PHE A 39 -16.13 6.18 2.03
CA PHE A 39 -15.56 5.09 2.83
C PHE A 39 -14.06 4.97 2.56
N THR A 40 -13.35 4.31 3.47
CA THR A 40 -11.96 3.92 3.28
C THR A 40 -11.88 2.42 3.13
N TYR A 41 -11.10 1.94 2.17
CA TYR A 41 -10.93 0.52 1.95
C TYR A 41 -9.46 0.16 1.68
N PRO A 42 -9.02 -1.04 2.09
CA PRO A 42 -7.75 -1.60 1.65
C PRO A 42 -7.76 -1.87 0.14
N LEU A 43 -6.69 -1.47 -0.56
CA LEU A 43 -6.50 -1.79 -1.99
C LEU A 43 -5.47 -2.91 -2.18
N LEU A 44 -4.35 -2.84 -1.47
CA LEU A 44 -3.26 -3.82 -1.57
C LEU A 44 -2.50 -3.90 -0.25
N ALA A 45 -2.11 -5.09 0.20
CA ALA A 45 -1.04 -5.25 1.20
C ALA A 45 -0.06 -6.30 0.72
N VAL A 46 1.23 -6.01 0.86
CA VAL A 46 2.32 -6.92 0.48
C VAL A 46 3.08 -7.35 1.72
N PHE A 47 3.26 -8.66 1.86
CA PHE A 47 3.92 -9.32 2.98
C PHE A 47 5.11 -10.13 2.47
N SER A 48 6.15 -10.31 3.29
CA SER A 48 7.03 -11.48 3.15
C SER A 48 7.08 -12.27 4.46
N ALA A 49 7.05 -13.59 4.31
CA ALA A 49 7.08 -14.53 5.40
C ALA A 49 8.01 -15.70 5.05
N PRO A 50 8.58 -16.40 6.05
CA PRO A 50 9.32 -17.63 5.79
C PRO A 50 8.40 -18.62 5.05
N GLY A 51 8.90 -19.24 3.97
CA GLY A 51 8.14 -20.24 3.24
C GLY A 51 7.75 -21.41 4.13
N ILE A 52 6.55 -21.95 3.89
CA ILE A 52 6.06 -23.16 4.59
C ILE A 52 6.78 -24.43 4.07
N SER A 53 7.47 -24.31 2.93
CA SER A 53 8.34 -25.33 2.34
C SER A 53 9.59 -25.55 3.22
N ALA A 54 9.95 -26.82 3.45
CA ALA A 54 11.03 -27.27 4.32
C ALA A 54 12.46 -26.83 3.92
N ALA A 55 12.61 -25.93 2.95
CA ALA A 55 13.89 -25.31 2.57
C ALA A 55 14.06 -23.97 3.32
N PRO A 56 14.98 -23.87 4.30
CA PRO A 56 15.12 -22.73 5.21
C PRO A 56 15.61 -21.40 4.57
N GLU A 57 15.60 -21.26 3.24
CA GLU A 57 16.16 -20.10 2.53
C GLU A 57 15.19 -19.38 1.59
N GLU A 58 13.94 -19.85 1.44
CA GLU A 58 12.97 -19.20 0.54
C GLU A 58 11.96 -18.35 1.33
N GLU A 59 12.16 -17.02 1.34
CA GLU A 59 11.09 -16.08 1.72
C GLU A 59 10.00 -16.11 0.65
N GLU A 60 8.77 -16.38 1.06
CA GLU A 60 7.60 -16.27 0.20
C GLU A 60 6.97 -14.88 0.33
N ALA A 61 6.62 -14.31 -0.81
CA ALA A 61 5.97 -13.01 -0.90
C ALA A 61 4.50 -13.17 -1.25
N PHE A 62 3.64 -12.47 -0.51
CA PHE A 62 2.20 -12.52 -0.67
C PHE A 62 1.64 -11.12 -0.86
N ALA A 63 0.67 -10.98 -1.76
CA ALA A 63 -0.19 -9.82 -1.89
C ALA A 63 -1.60 -10.19 -1.41
N VAL A 64 -2.24 -9.28 -0.70
CA VAL A 64 -3.67 -9.31 -0.40
C VAL A 64 -4.31 -8.19 -1.20
N ASP A 65 -5.25 -8.52 -2.07
CA ASP A 65 -5.92 -7.56 -2.95
C ASP A 65 -7.17 -6.95 -2.31
N ALA A 66 -7.86 -6.05 -3.02
CA ALA A 66 -9.02 -5.31 -2.51
C ALA A 66 -10.24 -6.20 -2.22
N GLN A 67 -10.28 -7.41 -2.77
CA GLN A 67 -11.30 -8.43 -2.46
C GLN A 67 -10.86 -9.35 -1.32
N GLY A 68 -9.67 -9.14 -0.75
CA GLY A 68 -9.11 -10.02 0.27
C GLY A 68 -8.53 -11.32 -0.28
N ALA A 69 -8.40 -11.46 -1.61
CA ALA A 69 -7.77 -12.63 -2.20
C ALA A 69 -6.27 -12.59 -1.89
N VAL A 70 -5.75 -13.70 -1.36
CA VAL A 70 -4.31 -13.83 -1.09
C VAL A 70 -3.62 -14.47 -2.28
N LEU A 71 -2.62 -13.77 -2.80
CA LEU A 71 -1.92 -14.08 -4.03
C LEU A 71 -0.43 -14.22 -3.72
N LYS A 72 0.18 -15.37 -4.06
CA LYS A 72 1.63 -15.53 -4.05
C LYS A 72 2.22 -14.76 -5.23
N LEU A 73 3.12 -13.82 -4.92
CA LEU A 73 3.79 -12.98 -5.89
C LEU A 73 4.97 -13.71 -6.55
N ALA A 74 5.20 -13.44 -7.83
CA ALA A 74 6.47 -13.81 -8.45
C ALA A 74 7.61 -13.00 -7.79
N PRO A 75 8.82 -13.57 -7.63
CA PRO A 75 9.94 -12.88 -6.99
C PRO A 75 10.30 -11.53 -7.63
N GLU A 76 10.22 -11.46 -8.96
CA GLU A 76 10.50 -10.23 -9.72
C GLU A 76 9.46 -9.14 -9.44
N ASP A 77 8.18 -9.51 -9.39
CA ASP A 77 7.07 -8.59 -9.10
C ASP A 77 7.14 -8.09 -7.66
N TYR A 78 7.43 -8.98 -6.70
CA TYR A 78 7.67 -8.59 -5.32
C TYR A 78 8.82 -7.57 -5.20
N LYS A 79 9.96 -7.85 -5.85
CA LYS A 79 11.12 -6.97 -5.84
C LYS A 79 10.80 -5.61 -6.46
N ALA A 80 10.08 -5.59 -7.58
CA ALA A 80 9.70 -4.36 -8.27
C ALA A 80 8.73 -3.51 -7.43
N LEU A 81 7.64 -4.11 -6.93
CA LEU A 81 6.63 -3.42 -6.14
C LEU A 81 7.22 -2.85 -4.84
N THR A 82 8.05 -3.62 -4.14
CA THR A 82 8.70 -3.13 -2.91
C THR A 82 9.76 -2.06 -3.17
N ALA A 83 10.51 -2.14 -4.28
CA ALA A 83 11.45 -1.10 -4.67
C ALA A 83 10.73 0.22 -5.01
N LEU A 84 9.62 0.14 -5.76
CA LEU A 84 8.79 1.30 -6.07
C LEU A 84 8.15 1.89 -4.81
N ALA A 85 7.61 1.06 -3.91
CA ALA A 85 7.06 1.51 -2.63
C ALA A 85 8.10 2.28 -1.80
N ARG A 86 9.34 1.78 -1.71
CA ARG A 86 10.44 2.49 -1.04
C ARG A 86 10.80 3.80 -1.73
N GLY A 87 10.78 3.83 -3.06
CA GLY A 87 11.01 5.05 -3.84
C GLY A 87 9.94 6.11 -3.54
N VAL A 88 8.68 5.71 -3.43
CA VAL A 88 7.58 6.60 -3.06
C VAL A 88 7.66 7.04 -1.59
N ASP A 89 7.99 6.15 -0.65
CA ASP A 89 8.19 6.49 0.78
C ASP A 89 9.29 7.54 0.99
N ALA A 90 10.32 7.52 0.15
CA ALA A 90 11.38 8.53 0.17
C ALA A 90 10.92 9.90 -0.35
N MET A 91 9.83 9.96 -1.12
CA MET A 91 9.23 11.18 -1.69
C MET A 91 8.15 11.73 -0.76
N GLN A 92 8.54 12.01 0.48
CA GLN A 92 7.64 12.44 1.54
C GLN A 92 6.75 13.62 1.12
N ASP A 93 5.55 13.63 1.69
CA ASP A 93 4.56 14.69 1.56
C ASP A 93 5.18 16.09 1.82
N THR A 94 4.63 17.11 1.16
CA THR A 94 5.08 18.52 1.24
C THR A 94 4.85 19.19 2.60
N GLY A 95 4.34 18.43 3.57
CA GLY A 95 4.00 18.84 4.92
C GLY A 95 3.23 17.72 5.62
N VAL A 96 3.12 17.79 6.94
CA VAL A 96 2.33 16.82 7.72
C VAL A 96 0.86 16.90 7.28
N GLY A 97 0.35 15.83 6.67
CA GLY A 97 -1.03 15.74 6.18
C GLY A 97 -1.28 16.34 4.79
N GLU A 98 -0.21 16.69 4.05
CA GLU A 98 -0.33 17.23 2.69
C GLU A 98 -0.11 16.16 1.62
N ALA A 99 -1.20 15.63 1.07
CA ALA A 99 -1.11 14.73 -0.09
C ALA A 99 -0.56 15.45 -1.33
N TRP A 100 0.17 14.72 -2.17
CA TRP A 100 0.46 15.10 -3.55
C TRP A 100 -0.85 15.23 -4.34
N ARG A 101 -1.15 16.42 -4.85
CA ARG A 101 -2.46 16.71 -5.46
C ARG A 101 -2.37 16.79 -6.97
N VAL A 102 -2.82 15.74 -7.65
CA VAL A 102 -3.05 15.78 -9.10
C VAL A 102 -4.23 16.70 -9.41
N LYS A 103 -4.09 17.52 -10.45
CA LYS A 103 -5.12 18.45 -10.91
C LYS A 103 -6.34 17.65 -11.38
N SER A 104 -7.52 18.00 -10.87
CA SER A 104 -8.76 17.37 -11.27
C SER A 104 -9.88 18.42 -11.40
N PRO A 105 -10.79 18.30 -12.39
CA PRO A 105 -11.96 19.16 -12.47
C PRO A 105 -12.99 18.88 -11.35
N ILE A 106 -12.84 17.76 -10.62
CA ILE A 106 -13.75 17.33 -9.56
C ILE A 106 -13.03 17.36 -8.21
N THR A 107 -13.70 17.86 -7.18
CA THR A 107 -13.15 18.04 -5.82
C THR A 107 -13.36 16.84 -4.89
N CYS A 108 -14.23 15.90 -5.26
CA CYS A 108 -14.55 14.70 -4.48
C CYS A 108 -13.84 13.45 -5.05
N ARG A 109 -12.53 13.52 -5.25
CA ARG A 109 -11.73 12.38 -5.74
C ARG A 109 -11.09 11.61 -4.59
N PRO A 110 -10.86 10.29 -4.77
CA PRO A 110 -10.19 9.48 -3.75
C PRO A 110 -8.74 9.92 -3.52
N ILE A 111 -8.22 9.59 -2.33
CA ILE A 111 -6.80 9.69 -1.99
C ILE A 111 -6.25 8.27 -1.89
N HIS A 112 -5.21 7.98 -2.66
CA HIS A 112 -4.43 6.75 -2.49
C HIS A 112 -3.36 7.01 -1.44
N VAL A 113 -3.25 6.12 -0.46
CA VAL A 113 -2.33 6.27 0.67
C VAL A 113 -1.45 5.04 0.75
N LEU A 114 -0.16 5.21 0.45
CA LEU A 114 0.87 4.23 0.74
C LEU A 114 1.17 4.24 2.23
N LEU A 115 1.24 3.06 2.84
CA LEU A 115 1.55 2.80 4.22
C LEU A 115 2.81 1.93 4.29
N VAL A 116 3.87 2.43 4.91
CA VAL A 116 5.13 1.69 5.09
C VAL A 116 5.43 1.53 6.59
N PRO A 117 5.59 0.29 7.09
CA PRO A 117 5.99 0.04 8.48
C PRO A 117 7.32 0.72 8.81
N GLN A 118 7.34 1.46 9.91
CA GLN A 118 8.58 2.01 10.44
C GLN A 118 9.24 1.03 11.39
N PRO A 119 10.59 0.95 11.40
CA PRO A 119 11.28 0.25 12.48
C PRO A 119 10.83 0.85 13.81
N GLU A 120 10.56 0.01 14.81
CA GLU A 120 10.28 0.47 16.17
C GLU A 120 11.43 1.37 16.61
N GLN A 121 11.22 2.68 16.57
CA GLN A 121 12.16 3.59 17.19
C GLN A 121 12.05 3.34 18.69
N PRO A 122 13.15 3.18 19.43
CA PRO A 122 13.09 3.19 20.89
C PRO A 122 12.62 4.58 21.30
N THR A 123 11.30 4.74 21.46
CA THR A 123 10.71 5.98 21.90
C THR A 123 11.18 6.19 23.33
N ALA A 124 11.81 7.34 23.58
CA ALA A 124 12.02 7.81 24.93
C ALA A 124 10.65 7.83 25.62
N ALA A 125 10.51 6.95 26.61
CA ALA A 125 9.40 6.77 27.53
C ALA A 125 8.32 7.86 27.46
N VAL A 126 7.33 7.68 26.57
CA VAL A 126 6.00 8.21 26.82
C VAL A 126 5.34 7.22 27.78
N VAL A 127 5.36 7.60 29.05
CA VAL A 127 4.66 6.98 30.18
C VAL A 127 3.37 6.29 29.73
N ALA A 128 3.40 4.96 29.76
CA ALA A 128 2.23 4.13 29.60
C ALA A 128 1.25 4.44 30.73
N ALA A 129 0.10 5.04 30.40
CA ALA A 129 -1.07 4.94 31.25
C ALA A 129 -1.54 3.47 31.20
N GLU A 130 -1.73 2.89 32.38
CA GLU A 130 -2.11 1.49 32.58
C GLU A 130 -3.33 1.11 31.72
N GLY A 131 -3.14 0.11 30.83
CA GLY A 131 -4.18 -0.42 29.95
C GLY A 131 -3.88 -0.41 28.44
N GLY A 132 -2.71 0.09 28.02
CA GLY A 132 -2.35 0.27 26.61
C GLY A 132 -2.27 -1.04 25.82
N ARG A 133 -3.21 -1.25 24.90
CA ARG A 133 -3.05 -2.16 23.76
C ARG A 133 -1.72 -1.83 23.08
N LYS A 134 -0.93 -2.84 22.74
CA LYS A 134 0.31 -2.71 21.96
C LYS A 134 -0.06 -1.99 20.66
N GLU A 135 0.29 -0.71 20.52
CA GLU A 135 -0.01 0.03 19.29
C GLU A 135 0.73 -0.67 18.14
N PRO A 136 0.07 -0.98 17.01
CA PRO A 136 0.78 -1.48 15.84
C PRO A 136 1.89 -0.47 15.49
N GLY A 137 3.09 -0.98 15.19
CA GLY A 137 4.25 -0.14 14.86
C GLY A 137 3.87 0.96 13.87
N ALA A 138 4.36 2.19 14.11
CA ALA A 138 3.92 3.36 13.37
C ALA A 138 4.03 3.15 11.86
N LEU A 139 2.91 3.25 11.14
CA LEU A 139 2.87 3.25 9.69
C LEU A 139 3.13 4.67 9.19
N ARG A 140 4.14 4.86 8.36
CA ARG A 140 4.34 6.13 7.66
C ARG A 140 3.42 6.18 6.45
N GLU A 141 2.77 7.33 6.24
CA GLU A 141 1.86 7.54 5.13
C GLU A 141 2.52 8.40 4.03
N THR A 142 2.24 8.09 2.76
CA THR A 142 2.49 8.97 1.60
C THR A 142 1.27 8.96 0.71
N SER A 143 0.72 10.14 0.43
CA SER A 143 -0.64 10.26 -0.11
C SER A 143 -0.69 10.94 -1.48
N VAL A 144 -1.51 10.41 -2.39
CA VAL A 144 -1.80 11.03 -3.70
C VAL A 144 -3.30 11.25 -3.85
N TYR A 145 -3.71 12.52 -3.89
CA TYR A 145 -5.08 12.93 -4.17
C TYR A 145 -5.33 12.94 -5.68
N ALA A 146 -6.48 12.38 -6.08
CA ALA A 146 -6.97 12.36 -7.46
C ALA A 146 -5.99 11.73 -8.47
N PHE A 147 -5.28 10.68 -8.05
CA PHE A 147 -4.43 9.89 -8.93
C PHE A 147 -5.16 9.51 -10.23
N SER A 148 -4.41 9.51 -11.33
CA SER A 148 -4.84 9.12 -12.68
C SER A 148 -3.61 8.70 -13.49
N LYS A 149 -3.74 7.62 -14.25
CA LYS A 149 -2.72 7.15 -15.21
C LYS A 149 -2.51 8.15 -16.35
N GLU A 150 -3.58 8.85 -16.72
CA GLU A 150 -3.67 9.75 -17.88
C GLU A 150 -3.23 11.18 -17.56
N ASN A 151 -3.28 11.59 -16.29
CA ASN A 151 -2.95 12.94 -15.87
C ASN A 151 -1.94 12.96 -14.71
N ALA A 152 -0.76 13.54 -14.99
CA ALA A 152 0.30 13.74 -14.00
C ALA A 152 0.33 15.16 -13.43
N GLN A 153 -0.36 16.12 -14.03
CA GLN A 153 -0.20 17.54 -13.69
C GLN A 153 -0.60 17.79 -12.24
N LEU A 154 0.31 18.38 -11.45
CA LEU A 154 0.01 18.78 -10.09
C LEU A 154 -0.87 20.03 -10.09
N SER A 155 -1.79 20.10 -9.12
CA SER A 155 -2.65 21.26 -8.88
C SER A 155 -1.87 22.49 -8.40
N LYS A 156 -0.78 22.25 -7.65
CA LYS A 156 0.24 23.22 -7.26
C LYS A 156 1.61 22.56 -7.42
N PRO A 157 2.64 23.29 -7.89
CA PRO A 157 3.99 22.73 -7.94
C PRO A 157 4.50 22.34 -6.54
N VAL A 158 5.32 21.30 -6.50
CA VAL A 158 6.02 20.81 -5.30
C VAL A 158 7.52 21.01 -5.51
N GLY A 159 8.07 22.07 -4.93
CA GLY A 159 9.40 22.56 -5.33
C GLY A 159 9.38 22.90 -6.83
N GLU A 160 10.30 22.31 -7.60
CA GLU A 160 10.39 22.48 -9.06
C GLU A 160 9.47 21.54 -9.84
N LEU A 161 8.80 20.60 -9.17
CA LEU A 161 7.97 19.59 -9.83
C LEU A 161 6.59 20.17 -10.14
N THR A 162 6.23 20.19 -11.42
CA THR A 162 4.87 20.53 -11.88
C THR A 162 4.03 19.29 -12.18
N GLU A 163 4.65 18.12 -12.25
CA GLU A 163 4.02 16.83 -12.51
C GLU A 163 4.32 15.86 -11.37
N LEU A 164 3.41 14.90 -11.15
CA LEU A 164 3.61 13.83 -10.19
C LEU A 164 4.85 13.01 -10.59
N PRO A 165 5.80 12.76 -9.67
CA PRO A 165 6.99 11.98 -9.97
C PRO A 165 6.68 10.66 -10.66
N ASP A 166 7.49 10.28 -11.65
CA ASP A 166 7.26 9.06 -12.42
C ASP A 166 7.22 7.80 -11.55
N ALA A 167 8.01 7.74 -10.47
CA ALA A 167 7.97 6.63 -9.52
C ALA A 167 6.62 6.51 -8.79
N MET A 168 6.01 7.64 -8.40
CA MET A 168 4.66 7.65 -7.82
C MET A 168 3.63 7.24 -8.85
N ARG A 169 3.74 7.76 -10.08
CA ARG A 169 2.83 7.40 -11.17
C ARG A 169 2.89 5.92 -11.49
N GLU A 170 4.09 5.37 -11.58
CA GLU A 170 4.31 3.96 -11.83
C GLU A 170 3.74 3.11 -10.69
N PHE A 171 4.13 3.40 -9.44
CA PHE A 171 3.66 2.68 -8.27
C PHE A 171 2.14 2.67 -8.14
N PHE A 172 1.51 3.85 -8.09
CA PHE A 172 0.05 3.94 -7.90
C PHE A 172 -0.72 3.36 -9.09
N GLY A 173 -0.14 3.39 -10.30
CA GLY A 173 -0.75 2.73 -11.45
C GLY A 173 -0.70 1.20 -11.39
N LEU A 174 0.36 0.63 -10.82
CA LEU A 174 0.50 -0.82 -10.62
C LEU A 174 -0.41 -1.33 -9.52
N VAL A 175 -0.54 -0.62 -8.39
CA VAL A 175 -1.36 -1.08 -7.27
C VAL A 175 -2.86 -1.07 -7.58
N GLU A 176 -3.32 -0.27 -8.55
CA GLU A 176 -4.71 -0.35 -9.04
C GLU A 176 -5.05 -1.71 -9.66
N GLU A 177 -4.07 -2.51 -10.10
CA GLU A 177 -4.34 -3.88 -10.53
C GLU A 177 -4.91 -4.74 -9.37
N ALA A 178 -4.67 -4.35 -8.11
CA ALA A 178 -5.18 -5.02 -6.93
C ALA A 178 -6.67 -4.76 -6.64
N GLU A 179 -7.38 -3.94 -7.42
CA GLU A 179 -8.86 -3.85 -7.30
C GLU A 179 -9.51 -5.24 -7.45
N GLY A 180 -8.87 -6.10 -8.24
CA GLY A 180 -9.19 -7.51 -8.34
C GLY A 180 -10.58 -7.80 -8.89
N GLU A 181 -10.92 -9.09 -8.91
CA GLU A 181 -12.21 -9.60 -9.36
C GLU A 181 -12.60 -10.76 -8.46
N GLY A 182 -13.91 -10.92 -8.19
CA GLY A 182 -14.46 -12.02 -7.41
C GLY A 182 -15.23 -11.57 -6.18
N ASP A 183 -15.62 -12.53 -5.36
CA ASP A 183 -16.32 -12.29 -4.10
C ASP A 183 -15.32 -11.88 -3.00
N ALA A 184 -15.75 -10.97 -2.13
CA ALA A 184 -14.94 -10.47 -1.03
C ALA A 184 -14.73 -11.55 0.06
N ASP A 185 -13.47 -11.77 0.44
CA ASP A 185 -13.11 -12.48 1.67
C ASP A 185 -13.13 -11.50 2.86
N GLU A 186 -14.31 -11.39 3.47
CA GLU A 186 -14.55 -10.50 4.61
C GLU A 186 -13.63 -10.77 5.81
N LEU A 187 -13.21 -12.02 6.03
CA LEU A 187 -12.30 -12.35 7.14
C LEU A 187 -10.92 -11.77 6.90
N THR A 188 -10.39 -11.93 5.68
CA THR A 188 -9.10 -11.38 5.29
C THR A 188 -9.14 -9.85 5.27
N LEU A 189 -10.22 -9.26 4.73
CA LEU A 189 -10.42 -7.81 4.71
C LEU A 189 -10.54 -7.22 6.12
N THR A 190 -11.23 -7.89 7.05
CA THR A 190 -11.32 -7.45 8.44
C THR A 190 -9.94 -7.41 9.11
N LYS A 191 -9.12 -8.45 8.92
CA LYS A 191 -7.73 -8.47 9.42
C LYS A 191 -6.90 -7.35 8.82
N MET A 192 -7.02 -7.13 7.51
CA MET A 192 -6.29 -6.06 6.82
C MET A 192 -6.73 -4.67 7.29
N LYS A 193 -8.04 -4.42 7.44
CA LYS A 193 -8.57 -3.16 8.00
C LYS A 193 -8.02 -2.90 9.41
N ALA A 194 -8.03 -3.91 10.28
CA ALA A 194 -7.46 -3.82 11.63
C ALA A 194 -5.96 -3.52 11.59
N LEU A 195 -5.19 -4.19 10.72
CA LEU A 195 -3.76 -3.96 10.56
C LEU A 195 -3.42 -2.55 10.08
N LEU A 196 -4.27 -1.99 9.21
CA LEU A 196 -4.06 -0.68 8.57
C LEU A 196 -4.77 0.47 9.31
N ASN A 197 -5.34 0.22 10.49
CA ASN A 197 -6.14 1.16 11.28
C ASN A 197 -7.27 1.81 10.47
N ILE A 198 -7.91 1.04 9.58
CA ILE A 198 -9.11 1.46 8.85
C ILE A 198 -10.31 1.13 9.75
N GLY A 199 -11.00 2.16 10.23
CA GLY A 199 -12.16 1.99 11.12
C GLY A 199 -13.32 1.25 10.44
N GLU A 200 -13.99 0.38 11.18
CA GLU A 200 -15.32 -0.11 10.82
C GLU A 200 -16.31 1.05 11.02
N ARG A 201 -17.04 1.41 9.96
CA ARG A 201 -18.09 2.43 10.03
C ARG A 201 -19.40 1.83 10.52
#